data_AF-A0A380L4I6-F1
#
_entry.id   AF-A0A380L4I6-F1
#
_cell.length_a   1.000
_cell.length_b   1.000
_cell.length_c   1.000
_cell.angle_alpha   90.00
_cell.angle_beta   90.00
_cell.angle_gamma   90.00
#
_symmetry.space_group_name_H-M   'P 1'
#
loop_
_entity.id
_entity.type
_entity.pdbx_description
1 polymer ?
#
loop_
_entity_poly.entity_id
_entity_poly.type
_entity_poly.pdbx_seq_one_letter_code
_entity_poly.pdbx_strand_id
1 'polypeptide(L)'
;MTRKNYFDILNQMEFDPDRESKNLIDLLEMEKNFGHVYYTTINSAISKNFLDYPNRSTFTSYSQIIEVISANFYDATEELFVFSELLVDIFYSLLEKFTTEECEFIQVIFDNINRFLELSNHELITLDNGNRIIVEKNIYASEVSQIVSETSIQDAIKVLEYNHFANKGNIERKKEILISLATYLEPFRDELNDSEELKEVMKVNNNKKIIAVEQLFNMYNNLGLRHNNSKQYHLEMTEEELEQWYDDIYASTLFVILSLDEARILSKLKTLRNG
;
A
#
# COMPACT_ATOMS: atom_id res chain seq x y z
N MET A 1 -20.80 36.73 -7.48
CA MET A 1 -20.17 35.45 -7.88
C MET A 1 -19.09 35.74 -8.90
N THR A 2 -17.84 35.47 -8.56
CA THR A 2 -16.71 35.57 -9.49
C THR A 2 -16.86 34.48 -10.55
N ARG A 3 -16.70 34.79 -11.85
CA ARG A 3 -16.68 33.76 -12.91
C ARG A 3 -15.45 32.87 -12.69
N LYS A 4 -15.68 31.56 -12.54
CA LYS A 4 -14.64 30.53 -12.51
C LYS A 4 -14.30 30.10 -13.94
N ASN A 5 -13.02 29.95 -14.24
CA ASN A 5 -12.57 29.33 -15.50
C ASN A 5 -12.60 27.79 -15.37
N TYR A 6 -12.40 27.06 -16.47
CA TYR A 6 -12.50 25.59 -16.42
C TYR A 6 -11.41 24.92 -15.56
N PHE A 7 -10.20 25.49 -15.46
CA PHE A 7 -9.17 25.01 -14.54
C PHE A 7 -9.57 25.19 -13.08
N ASP A 8 -10.23 26.32 -12.74
CA ASP A 8 -10.75 26.54 -11.39
C ASP A 8 -11.84 25.51 -11.01
N ILE A 9 -12.60 25.02 -12.01
CA ILE A 9 -13.59 23.97 -11.83
C ILE A 9 -12.89 22.63 -11.61
N LEU A 10 -11.91 22.28 -12.44
CA LEU A 10 -11.15 21.03 -12.31
C LEU A 10 -10.40 20.95 -10.98
N ASN A 11 -9.77 22.03 -10.54
CA ASN A 11 -9.06 22.10 -9.25
C ASN A 11 -9.98 21.97 -8.03
N GLN A 12 -11.30 22.09 -8.21
CA GLN A 12 -12.31 21.92 -7.16
C GLN A 12 -13.03 20.57 -7.29
N MET A 13 -12.73 19.77 -8.32
CA MET A 13 -13.31 18.44 -8.41
C MET A 13 -12.63 17.54 -7.38
N GLU A 14 -13.42 17.12 -6.40
CA GLU A 14 -13.02 16.09 -5.45
C GLU A 14 -13.12 14.71 -6.10
N PHE A 15 -12.40 13.76 -5.49
CA PHE A 15 -12.51 12.34 -5.81
C PHE A 15 -13.95 11.88 -5.59
N ASP A 16 -14.49 11.18 -6.57
CA ASP A 16 -15.86 10.66 -6.58
C ASP A 16 -15.82 9.23 -7.14
N PRO A 17 -15.87 8.20 -6.28
CA PRO A 17 -15.66 6.82 -6.69
C PRO A 17 -16.70 6.32 -7.70
N ASP A 18 -17.95 6.81 -7.63
CA ASP A 18 -19.00 6.44 -8.59
C ASP A 18 -18.70 7.02 -9.98
N ARG A 19 -18.27 8.29 -10.03
CA ARG A 19 -17.87 8.94 -11.27
C ARG A 19 -16.66 8.27 -11.89
N GLU A 20 -15.64 7.96 -11.09
CA GLU A 20 -14.41 7.34 -11.60
C GLU A 20 -14.64 5.88 -12.03
N SER A 21 -15.48 5.12 -11.32
CA SER A 21 -15.92 3.78 -11.75
C SER A 21 -16.62 3.82 -13.10
N LYS A 22 -17.55 4.77 -13.27
CA LYS A 22 -18.23 4.98 -14.55
C LYS A 22 -17.25 5.34 -15.67
N ASN A 23 -16.33 6.27 -15.42
CA ASN A 23 -15.32 6.65 -16.41
C ASN A 23 -14.48 5.44 -16.86
N LEU A 24 -14.11 4.58 -15.91
CA LEU A 24 -13.32 3.38 -16.17
C LEU A 24 -14.11 2.35 -17.01
N ILE A 25 -15.38 2.13 -16.68
CA ILE A 25 -16.29 1.27 -17.47
C ILE A 25 -16.48 1.84 -18.88
N ASP A 26 -16.75 3.15 -19.00
CA ASP A 26 -16.91 3.83 -20.29
C ASP A 26 -15.65 3.68 -21.17
N LEU A 27 -14.45 3.69 -20.58
CA LEU A 27 -13.19 3.40 -21.29
C LEU A 27 -13.11 1.94 -21.75
N LEU A 28 -13.46 0.98 -20.89
CA LEU A 28 -13.42 -0.45 -21.21
C LEU A 28 -14.41 -0.83 -22.33
N GLU A 29 -15.56 -0.15 -22.38
CA GLU A 29 -16.63 -0.37 -23.35
C GLU A 29 -16.51 0.52 -24.60
N MET A 30 -15.50 1.38 -24.68
CA MET A 30 -15.30 2.27 -25.81
C MET A 30 -14.98 1.49 -27.09
N GLU A 31 -15.92 1.48 -28.04
CA GLU A 31 -15.71 0.86 -29.35
C GLU A 31 -14.67 1.63 -30.17
N LYS A 32 -13.58 0.95 -30.53
CA LYS A 32 -12.57 1.48 -31.46
C LYS A 32 -12.08 0.40 -32.41
N ASN A 33 -11.43 0.84 -33.48
CA ASN A 33 -10.62 -0.05 -34.29
C ASN A 33 -9.24 -0.22 -33.64
N PHE A 34 -9.06 -1.32 -32.90
CA PHE A 34 -7.79 -1.67 -32.26
C PHE A 34 -6.92 -2.60 -33.12
N GLY A 35 -6.81 -2.33 -34.42
CA GLY A 35 -6.05 -3.15 -35.36
C GLY A 35 -6.78 -4.41 -35.82
N HIS A 36 -8.08 -4.52 -35.53
CA HIS A 36 -8.94 -5.63 -35.95
C HIS A 36 -9.73 -5.28 -37.22
N VAL A 37 -10.32 -6.29 -37.87
CA VAL A 37 -11.19 -6.10 -39.06
C VAL A 37 -12.46 -5.33 -38.70
N TYR A 38 -12.90 -5.43 -37.44
CA TYR A 38 -14.11 -4.77 -36.92
C TYR A 38 -13.76 -3.98 -35.66
N TYR A 39 -14.61 -3.00 -35.35
CA TYR A 39 -14.53 -2.29 -34.07
C TYR A 39 -14.77 -3.28 -32.93
N THR A 40 -14.00 -3.13 -31.86
CA THR A 40 -14.10 -3.94 -30.64
C THR A 40 -13.84 -3.05 -29.42
N THR A 41 -13.94 -3.65 -28.24
CA THR A 41 -13.71 -2.99 -26.95
C THR A 41 -12.62 -3.73 -26.18
N ILE A 42 -11.99 -3.04 -25.22
CA ILE A 42 -11.03 -3.70 -24.31
C ILE A 42 -11.74 -4.78 -23.49
N ASN A 43 -12.99 -4.54 -23.08
CA ASN A 43 -13.80 -5.53 -22.38
C ASN A 43 -13.98 -6.83 -23.20
N SER A 44 -14.21 -6.71 -24.51
CA SER A 44 -14.28 -7.86 -25.42
C SER A 44 -12.93 -8.56 -25.56
N ALA A 45 -11.83 -7.81 -25.66
CA ALA A 45 -10.48 -8.37 -25.73
C ALA A 45 -10.10 -9.15 -24.47
N ILE A 46 -10.41 -8.63 -23.27
CA ILE A 46 -10.26 -9.35 -22.00
C ILE A 46 -11.10 -10.62 -22.03
N SER A 47 -12.40 -10.50 -22.34
CA SER A 47 -13.34 -11.63 -22.32
C SER A 47 -12.90 -12.76 -23.26
N LYS A 48 -12.40 -12.42 -24.45
CA LYS A 48 -11.88 -13.38 -25.45
C LYS A 48 -10.68 -14.15 -24.94
N ASN A 49 -9.79 -13.50 -24.19
CA ASN A 49 -8.53 -14.07 -23.71
C ASN A 49 -8.62 -14.57 -22.25
N PHE A 50 -9.79 -14.46 -21.60
CA PHE A 50 -9.93 -14.68 -20.16
C PHE A 50 -9.54 -16.09 -19.71
N LEU A 51 -9.73 -17.12 -20.53
CA LEU A 51 -9.34 -18.48 -20.15
C LEU A 51 -7.82 -18.66 -19.97
N ASP A 52 -7.03 -17.78 -20.57
CA ASP A 52 -5.57 -17.75 -20.43
C ASP A 52 -5.11 -16.92 -19.21
N TYR A 53 -6.02 -16.22 -18.51
CA TYR A 53 -5.70 -15.43 -17.32
C TYR A 53 -5.34 -16.37 -16.15
N PRO A 54 -4.09 -16.34 -15.62
CA PRO A 54 -3.63 -17.30 -14.62
C PRO A 54 -4.39 -17.20 -13.30
N ASN A 55 -4.78 -15.99 -12.89
CA ASN A 55 -5.44 -15.73 -11.60
C ASN A 55 -6.97 -15.85 -11.68
N ARG A 56 -7.53 -16.45 -12.75
CA ARG A 56 -8.98 -16.65 -12.91
C ARG A 56 -9.59 -17.72 -11.99
N SER A 57 -8.79 -18.42 -11.18
CA SER A 57 -9.24 -19.56 -10.36
C SER A 57 -10.07 -20.57 -11.19
N THR A 58 -11.28 -20.90 -10.74
CA THR A 58 -12.22 -21.78 -11.45
C THR A 58 -13.18 -21.04 -12.37
N PHE A 59 -13.11 -19.70 -12.47
CA PHE A 59 -14.00 -18.92 -13.32
C PHE A 59 -13.73 -19.22 -14.80
N THR A 60 -14.81 -19.25 -15.59
CA THR A 60 -14.78 -19.58 -17.01
C THR A 60 -15.08 -18.39 -17.92
N SER A 61 -15.58 -17.29 -17.35
CA SER A 61 -15.76 -16.03 -18.08
C SER A 61 -15.39 -14.82 -17.21
N TYR A 62 -14.97 -13.76 -17.89
CA TYR A 62 -14.67 -12.48 -17.25
C TYR A 62 -15.90 -11.90 -16.52
N SER A 63 -17.08 -12.03 -17.10
CA SER A 63 -18.32 -11.58 -16.47
C SER A 63 -18.61 -12.26 -15.13
N GLN A 64 -18.30 -13.56 -14.99
CA GLN A 64 -18.53 -14.31 -13.74
C GLN A 64 -17.64 -13.82 -12.61
N ILE A 65 -16.36 -13.53 -12.90
CA ILE A 65 -15.44 -13.03 -11.86
C ILE A 65 -15.83 -11.61 -11.43
N ILE A 66 -16.26 -10.75 -12.36
CA ILE A 66 -16.74 -9.40 -12.04
C ILE A 66 -17.99 -9.44 -11.17
N GLU A 67 -18.98 -10.27 -11.52
CA GLU A 67 -20.21 -10.41 -10.73
C GLU A 67 -19.91 -10.83 -9.28
N VAL A 68 -19.00 -11.78 -9.09
CA VAL A 68 -18.60 -12.22 -7.74
C VAL A 68 -17.83 -11.14 -7.01
N ILE A 69 -16.85 -10.48 -7.64
CA ILE A 69 -16.04 -9.45 -6.99
C ILE A 69 -16.92 -8.28 -6.57
N SER A 70 -17.73 -7.71 -7.48
CA SER A 70 -18.64 -6.59 -7.16
C SER A 70 -19.63 -6.93 -6.03
N ALA A 71 -20.08 -8.18 -5.92
CA ALA A 71 -21.00 -8.58 -4.85
C ALA A 71 -20.37 -8.57 -3.44
N ASN A 72 -19.05 -8.47 -3.31
CA ASN A 72 -18.36 -8.46 -2.01
C ASN A 72 -18.20 -7.06 -1.41
N PHE A 73 -18.52 -5.99 -2.14
CA PHE A 73 -18.28 -4.62 -1.71
C PHE A 73 -19.58 -3.83 -1.55
N TYR A 74 -19.64 -3.03 -0.47
CA TYR A 74 -20.72 -2.09 -0.21
C TYR A 74 -20.24 -0.63 -0.27
N ASP A 75 -18.92 -0.42 -0.26
CA ASP A 75 -18.29 0.88 -0.41
C ASP A 75 -17.82 1.07 -1.86
N ALA A 76 -18.22 2.18 -2.47
CA ALA A 76 -17.91 2.46 -3.88
C ALA A 76 -16.40 2.69 -4.12
N THR A 77 -15.66 3.17 -3.13
CA THR A 77 -14.21 3.37 -3.24
C THR A 77 -13.51 2.02 -3.23
N GLU A 78 -13.87 1.14 -2.30
CA GLU A 78 -13.35 -0.23 -2.24
C GLU A 78 -13.66 -1.00 -3.53
N GLU A 79 -14.89 -0.91 -4.04
CA GLU A 79 -15.26 -1.54 -5.31
C GLU A 79 -14.39 -1.03 -6.48
N LEU A 80 -14.23 0.29 -6.60
CA LEU A 80 -13.37 0.91 -7.62
C LEU A 80 -11.93 0.42 -7.52
N PHE A 81 -11.37 0.38 -6.31
CA PHE A 81 -9.97 0.00 -6.11
C PHE A 81 -9.76 -1.48 -6.41
N VAL A 82 -10.59 -2.38 -5.90
CA VAL A 82 -10.47 -3.82 -6.20
C VAL A 82 -10.67 -4.09 -7.68
N PHE A 83 -11.65 -3.43 -8.33
CA PHE A 83 -11.83 -3.55 -9.76
C PHE A 83 -10.60 -3.07 -10.54
N SER A 84 -9.96 -2.00 -10.08
CA SER A 84 -8.74 -1.46 -10.68
C SER A 84 -7.54 -2.39 -10.50
N GLU A 85 -7.36 -2.99 -9.31
CA GLU A 85 -6.34 -4.02 -9.05
C GLU A 85 -6.51 -5.22 -9.98
N LEU A 86 -7.75 -5.71 -10.14
CA LEU A 86 -8.07 -6.80 -11.06
C LEU A 86 -7.71 -6.44 -12.51
N LEU A 87 -8.11 -5.27 -12.99
CA LEU A 87 -7.81 -4.83 -14.36
C LEU A 87 -6.31 -4.74 -14.60
N VAL A 88 -5.57 -4.13 -13.66
CA VAL A 88 -4.11 -4.05 -13.71
C VAL A 88 -3.52 -5.45 -13.81
N ASP A 89 -3.93 -6.38 -12.96
CA ASP A 89 -3.42 -7.76 -12.96
C ASP A 89 -3.71 -8.48 -14.28
N ILE A 90 -4.93 -8.34 -14.82
CA ILE A 90 -5.33 -8.88 -16.13
C ILE A 90 -4.47 -8.28 -17.25
N PHE A 91 -4.28 -6.96 -17.28
CA PHE A 91 -3.53 -6.29 -18.34
C PHE A 91 -2.07 -6.75 -18.40
N TYR A 92 -1.42 -6.90 -17.25
CA TYR A 92 -0.06 -7.42 -17.21
C TYR A 92 0.01 -8.91 -17.50
N SER A 93 -0.95 -9.71 -17.00
CA SER A 93 -0.97 -11.16 -17.21
C SER A 93 -1.26 -11.56 -18.65
N LEU A 94 -2.05 -10.76 -19.37
CA LEU A 94 -2.46 -11.01 -20.74
C LEU A 94 -1.74 -10.10 -21.75
N LEU A 95 -0.63 -9.46 -21.37
CA LEU A 95 0.06 -8.48 -22.20
C LEU A 95 0.35 -8.98 -23.62
N GLU A 96 0.80 -10.23 -23.75
CA GLU A 96 1.12 -10.87 -25.04
C GLU A 96 -0.12 -11.25 -25.89
N LYS A 97 -1.32 -11.13 -25.33
CA LYS A 97 -2.59 -11.43 -26.00
C LYS A 97 -3.25 -10.20 -26.62
N PHE A 98 -2.79 -9.01 -26.24
CA PHE A 98 -3.31 -7.75 -26.76
C PHE A 98 -2.59 -7.32 -28.02
N THR A 99 -3.30 -6.66 -28.93
CA THR A 99 -2.69 -5.98 -30.08
C THR A 99 -1.89 -4.76 -29.62
N THR A 100 -1.07 -4.20 -30.52
CA THR A 100 -0.33 -2.96 -30.23
C THR A 100 -1.30 -1.81 -29.91
N GLU A 101 -2.39 -1.68 -30.67
CA GLU A 101 -3.40 -0.65 -30.50
C GLU A 101 -4.21 -0.85 -29.20
N GLU A 102 -4.50 -2.10 -28.81
CA GLU A 102 -5.09 -2.42 -27.50
C GLU A 102 -4.14 -2.01 -26.37
N CYS A 103 -2.85 -2.33 -26.47
CA CYS A 103 -1.83 -1.95 -25.49
C CYS A 103 -1.72 -0.43 -25.33
N GLU A 104 -1.70 0.34 -26.43
CA GLU A 104 -1.67 1.80 -26.39
C GLU A 104 -2.89 2.38 -25.69
N PHE A 105 -4.07 1.79 -25.90
CA PHE A 105 -5.29 2.24 -25.23
C PHE A 105 -5.39 1.77 -23.77
N ILE A 106 -4.85 0.60 -23.44
CA ILE A 106 -4.67 0.17 -22.04
C ILE A 106 -3.79 1.16 -21.27
N GLN A 107 -2.79 1.79 -21.90
CA GLN A 107 -2.03 2.88 -21.23
C GLN A 107 -2.92 4.08 -20.87
N VAL A 108 -3.93 4.42 -21.68
CA VAL A 108 -4.90 5.47 -21.34
C VAL A 108 -5.74 5.08 -20.12
N ILE A 109 -6.06 3.79 -19.98
CA ILE A 109 -6.76 3.25 -18.81
C ILE A 109 -5.85 3.35 -17.58
N PHE A 110 -4.57 2.97 -17.67
CA PHE A 110 -3.60 3.15 -16.58
C PHE A 110 -3.44 4.62 -16.18
N ASP A 111 -3.38 5.54 -17.14
CA ASP A 111 -3.33 6.98 -16.86
C ASP A 111 -4.57 7.47 -16.11
N ASN A 112 -5.75 6.93 -16.44
CA ASN A 112 -6.98 7.27 -15.73
C ASN A 112 -6.98 6.71 -14.30
N ILE A 113 -6.53 5.46 -14.11
CA ILE A 113 -6.33 4.84 -12.80
C ILE A 113 -5.41 5.70 -11.94
N ASN A 114 -4.20 5.99 -12.43
CA ASN A 114 -3.22 6.79 -11.70
C ASN A 114 -3.75 8.18 -11.33
N ARG A 115 -4.58 8.81 -12.16
CA ARG A 115 -5.18 10.12 -11.85
C ARG A 115 -6.13 10.07 -10.67
N PHE A 116 -7.05 9.11 -10.62
CA PHE A 116 -7.98 9.06 -9.48
C PHE A 116 -7.30 8.53 -8.22
N LEU A 117 -6.25 7.70 -8.33
CA LEU A 117 -5.42 7.33 -7.20
C LEU A 117 -4.74 8.57 -6.61
N GLU A 118 -4.18 9.45 -7.44
CA GLU A 118 -3.62 10.73 -6.97
C GLU A 118 -4.67 11.60 -6.26
N LEU A 119 -5.88 11.72 -6.83
CA LEU A 119 -6.98 12.50 -6.23
C LEU A 119 -7.47 11.94 -4.89
N SER A 120 -7.33 10.64 -4.69
CA SER A 120 -7.73 9.94 -3.46
C SER A 120 -6.59 9.77 -2.47
N ASN A 121 -5.39 10.30 -2.73
CA ASN A 121 -4.18 10.07 -1.92
C ASN A 121 -3.75 8.59 -1.84
N HIS A 122 -3.84 7.87 -2.96
CA HIS A 122 -3.45 6.47 -3.08
C HIS A 122 -2.40 6.26 -4.19
N GLU A 123 -1.73 5.11 -4.18
CA GLU A 123 -0.78 4.69 -5.20
C GLU A 123 -0.81 3.18 -5.44
N LEU A 124 -0.33 2.75 -6.60
CA LEU A 124 -0.19 1.33 -6.94
C LEU A 124 1.23 0.86 -6.62
N ILE A 125 1.35 -0.17 -5.76
CA ILE A 125 2.64 -0.80 -5.44
C ILE A 125 2.69 -2.24 -5.97
N THR A 126 3.90 -2.79 -6.11
CA THR A 126 4.09 -4.20 -6.50
C THR A 126 4.60 -5.00 -5.29
N LEU A 127 3.90 -6.08 -4.95
CA LEU A 127 4.25 -7.02 -3.88
C LEU A 127 5.35 -8.00 -4.32
N ASP A 128 5.93 -8.72 -3.35
CA ASP A 128 7.00 -9.72 -3.57
C ASP A 128 6.61 -10.80 -4.59
N ASN A 129 5.33 -11.17 -4.61
CA ASN A 129 4.78 -12.19 -5.50
C ASN A 129 4.43 -11.65 -6.90
N GLY A 130 4.68 -10.37 -7.17
CA GLY A 130 4.37 -9.69 -8.43
C GLY A 130 2.96 -9.10 -8.50
N ASN A 131 2.10 -9.35 -7.50
CA ASN A 131 0.76 -8.77 -7.45
C ASN A 131 0.86 -7.26 -7.27
N ARG A 132 -0.06 -6.51 -7.86
CA ARG A 132 -0.12 -5.05 -7.70
C ARG A 132 -1.35 -4.67 -6.92
N ILE A 133 -1.15 -3.84 -5.90
CA ILE A 133 -2.20 -3.44 -4.97
C ILE A 133 -2.21 -1.92 -4.77
N ILE A 134 -3.36 -1.37 -4.40
CA ILE A 134 -3.56 0.06 -4.15
C ILE A 134 -3.41 0.33 -2.65
N VAL A 135 -2.48 1.21 -2.29
CA VAL A 135 -2.23 1.62 -0.89
C VAL A 135 -2.45 3.11 -0.71
N GLU A 136 -2.86 3.52 0.49
CA GLU A 136 -2.88 4.94 0.84
C GLU A 136 -1.44 5.48 0.91
N LYS A 137 -1.20 6.64 0.30
CA LYS A 137 0.09 7.30 0.35
C LYS A 137 0.39 7.76 1.77
N ASN A 138 1.53 7.32 2.28
CA ASN A 138 2.05 7.74 3.57
C ASN A 138 3.53 8.08 3.40
N ILE A 139 3.86 9.37 3.49
CA ILE A 139 5.23 9.88 3.28
C ILE A 139 6.23 9.15 4.19
N TYR A 140 5.87 8.89 5.44
CA TYR A 140 6.75 8.16 6.36
C TYR A 140 6.92 6.70 5.93
N ALA A 141 5.85 6.05 5.47
CA ALA A 141 5.93 4.68 4.97
C ALA A 141 6.77 4.60 3.69
N SER A 142 6.66 5.56 2.78
CA SER A 142 7.46 5.63 1.56
C SER A 142 8.96 5.79 1.88
N GLU A 143 9.32 6.74 2.75
CA GLU A 143 10.71 6.94 3.18
C GLU A 143 11.27 5.73 3.92
N VAL A 144 10.49 5.14 4.84
CA VAL A 144 10.89 3.93 5.58
C VAL A 144 11.03 2.75 4.64
N SER A 145 10.13 2.58 3.67
CA SER A 145 10.23 1.53 2.66
C SER A 145 11.55 1.65 1.87
N GLN A 146 11.93 2.87 1.47
CA GLN A 146 13.22 3.11 0.82
C GLN A 146 14.40 2.71 1.71
N ILE A 147 14.43 3.14 2.98
CA ILE A 147 15.49 2.78 3.94
C ILE A 147 15.56 1.25 4.12
N VAL A 148 14.42 0.60 4.34
CA VAL A 148 14.35 -0.85 4.57
C VAL A 148 14.78 -1.63 3.32
N SER A 149 14.48 -1.12 2.12
CA SER A 149 14.83 -1.75 0.85
C SER A 149 16.34 -1.91 0.64
N GLU A 150 17.16 -1.12 1.33
CA GLU A 150 18.62 -1.27 1.33
C GLU A 150 19.08 -2.60 1.93
N THR A 151 18.26 -3.21 2.79
CA THR A 151 18.59 -4.45 3.51
C THR A 151 17.61 -5.60 3.27
N SER A 152 16.33 -5.30 3.03
CA SER A 152 15.27 -6.28 2.77
C SER A 152 14.15 -5.68 1.91
N ILE A 153 14.08 -6.08 0.63
CA ILE A 153 12.99 -5.69 -0.28
C ILE A 153 11.65 -6.20 0.25
N GLN A 154 11.62 -7.42 0.79
CA GLN A 154 10.41 -8.04 1.33
C GLN A 154 9.83 -7.25 2.50
N ASP A 155 10.65 -6.80 3.45
CA ASP A 155 10.15 -6.00 4.57
C ASP A 155 9.77 -4.58 4.12
N ALA A 156 10.46 -4.02 3.12
CA ALA A 156 10.12 -2.73 2.53
C ALA A 156 8.73 -2.71 1.88
N ILE A 157 8.34 -3.81 1.24
CA ILE A 157 7.01 -3.99 0.67
C ILE A 157 5.96 -4.07 1.79
N LYS A 158 6.25 -4.80 2.88
CA LYS A 158 5.35 -4.89 4.05
C LYS A 158 5.12 -3.55 4.73
N VAL A 159 6.11 -2.66 4.72
CA VAL A 159 5.94 -1.28 5.20
C VAL A 159 4.83 -0.58 4.43
N LEU A 160 4.79 -0.70 3.11
CA LEU A 160 3.77 -0.05 2.27
C LEU A 160 2.43 -0.78 2.34
N GLU A 161 2.45 -2.11 2.33
CA GLU A 161 1.27 -2.97 2.37
C GLU A 161 0.38 -2.71 3.60
N TYR A 162 0.96 -2.29 4.74
CA TYR A 162 0.18 -1.97 5.93
C TYR A 162 -0.95 -0.96 5.65
N ASN A 163 -0.72 -0.01 4.74
CA ASN A 163 -1.68 1.04 4.35
C ASN A 163 -2.58 0.62 3.17
N HIS A 164 -2.63 -0.66 2.80
CA HIS A 164 -3.61 -1.16 1.82
C HIS A 164 -5.03 -0.95 2.35
N PHE A 165 -5.94 -0.48 1.50
CA PHE A 165 -7.30 -0.13 1.94
C PHE A 165 -8.06 -1.34 2.50
N ALA A 166 -7.85 -2.55 1.94
CA ALA A 166 -8.49 -3.77 2.41
C ALA A 166 -7.89 -4.30 3.72
N ASN A 167 -6.81 -3.68 4.22
CA ASN A 167 -6.28 -3.98 5.54
C ASN A 167 -7.03 -3.23 6.66
N LYS A 168 -7.89 -2.27 6.33
CA LYS A 168 -8.77 -1.63 7.32
C LYS A 168 -9.74 -2.65 7.90
N GLY A 169 -9.75 -2.78 9.23
CA GLY A 169 -10.47 -3.84 9.94
C GLY A 169 -9.84 -5.24 9.83
N ASN A 170 -8.79 -5.44 9.04
CA ASN A 170 -8.12 -6.73 8.89
C ASN A 170 -6.99 -6.91 9.90
N ILE A 171 -7.38 -7.20 11.14
CA ILE A 171 -6.47 -7.32 12.29
C ILE A 171 -5.41 -8.39 12.06
N GLU A 172 -5.77 -9.54 11.49
CA GLU A 172 -4.82 -10.63 11.24
C GLU A 172 -3.74 -10.22 10.23
N ARG A 173 -4.10 -9.55 9.12
CA ARG A 173 -3.09 -9.09 8.15
C ARG A 173 -2.19 -8.00 8.73
N LYS A 174 -2.76 -7.02 9.44
CA LYS A 174 -1.99 -5.99 10.14
C LYS A 174 -1.02 -6.61 11.16
N LYS A 175 -1.46 -7.62 11.90
CA LYS A 175 -0.63 -8.38 12.84
C LYS A 175 0.55 -9.06 12.14
N GLU A 176 0.30 -9.79 11.06
CA GLU A 176 1.37 -10.47 10.29
C GLU A 176 2.45 -9.49 9.81
N ILE A 177 2.04 -8.33 9.31
CA ILE A 177 2.94 -7.27 8.88
C ILE A 177 3.78 -6.77 10.06
N LEU A 178 3.14 -6.44 11.19
CA LEU A 178 3.83 -5.97 12.40
C LEU A 178 4.81 -6.99 12.98
N ILE A 179 4.50 -8.29 12.92
CA ILE A 179 5.43 -9.37 13.31
C ILE A 179 6.68 -9.34 12.43
N SER A 180 6.52 -9.15 11.12
CA SER A 180 7.67 -9.03 10.20
C SER A 180 8.53 -7.82 10.55
N LEU A 181 7.89 -6.66 10.75
CA LEU A 181 8.61 -5.43 11.09
C LEU A 181 9.32 -5.53 12.45
N ALA A 182 8.70 -6.17 13.44
CA ALA A 182 9.33 -6.44 14.73
C ALA A 182 10.58 -7.34 14.58
N THR A 183 10.49 -8.36 13.72
CA THR A 183 11.60 -9.28 13.42
C THR A 183 12.73 -8.55 12.71
N TYR A 184 12.40 -7.67 11.75
CA TYR A 184 13.35 -6.80 11.07
C TYR A 184 14.06 -5.83 12.03
N LEU A 185 13.32 -5.25 12.99
CA LEU A 185 13.85 -4.23 13.90
C LEU A 185 14.71 -4.80 15.04
N GLU A 186 14.48 -6.06 15.42
CA GLU A 186 15.17 -6.71 16.53
C GLU A 186 16.71 -6.61 16.50
N PRO A 187 17.41 -6.92 15.40
CA PRO A 187 18.87 -6.82 15.35
C PRO A 187 19.40 -5.38 15.55
N PHE A 188 18.58 -4.37 15.28
CA PHE A 188 18.95 -2.96 15.43
C PHE A 188 18.67 -2.40 16.82
N ARG A 189 18.06 -3.17 17.73
CA ARG A 189 17.66 -2.70 19.06
C ARG A 189 18.82 -2.15 19.89
N ASP A 190 19.97 -2.82 19.84
CA ASP A 190 21.15 -2.39 20.59
C ASP A 190 21.80 -1.18 19.91
N GLU A 191 21.92 -1.16 18.58
CA GLU A 191 22.40 0.01 17.82
C GLU A 191 21.56 1.27 18.14
N LEU A 192 20.23 1.12 18.14
CA LEU A 192 19.29 2.18 18.50
C LEU A 192 19.53 2.70 19.92
N ASN A 193 19.61 1.80 20.91
CA ASN A 193 19.80 2.19 22.30
C ASN A 193 21.20 2.71 22.61
N ASP A 194 22.21 2.32 21.84
CA ASP A 194 23.59 2.73 22.04
C ASP A 194 23.96 4.00 21.26
N SER A 195 23.15 4.42 20.28
CA SER A 195 23.35 5.65 19.50
C SER A 195 23.46 6.90 20.38
N GLU A 196 24.64 7.54 20.38
CA GLU A 196 24.85 8.79 21.12
C GLU A 196 24.13 9.96 20.44
N GLU A 197 24.08 9.97 19.10
CA GLU A 197 23.33 10.97 18.33
C GLU A 197 21.85 10.99 18.72
N LEU A 198 21.22 9.82 18.87
CA LEU A 198 19.82 9.75 19.28
C LEU A 198 19.62 10.14 20.75
N LYS A 199 20.54 9.78 21.65
CA LYS A 199 20.47 10.17 23.06
C LYS A 199 20.56 11.69 23.27
N GLU A 200 21.19 12.42 22.35
CA GLU A 200 21.22 13.89 22.38
C GLU A 200 19.84 14.52 22.14
N VAL A 201 18.96 13.84 21.38
CA VAL A 201 17.65 14.38 20.96
C VAL A 201 16.45 13.65 21.55
N MET A 202 16.65 12.46 22.12
CA MET A 202 15.59 11.63 22.72
C MET A 202 15.74 11.46 24.24
N LYS A 203 14.62 11.24 24.92
CA LYS A 203 14.63 10.94 26.35
C LYS A 203 15.17 9.52 26.60
N VAL A 204 16.09 9.43 27.56
CA VAL A 204 16.66 8.17 28.05
C VAL A 204 16.14 7.82 29.44
N ASN A 205 16.05 6.53 29.74
CA ASN A 205 15.74 6.05 31.08
C ASN A 205 17.00 5.99 31.97
N ASN A 206 16.82 5.56 33.23
CA ASN A 206 17.92 5.45 34.20
C ASN A 206 19.04 4.47 33.75
N ASN A 207 18.73 3.54 32.85
CA ASN A 207 19.68 2.58 32.28
C ASN A 207 20.31 3.10 30.97
N LYS A 208 20.18 4.40 30.66
CA LYS A 208 20.67 5.06 29.45
C LYS A 208 20.12 4.51 28.13
N LYS A 209 19.00 3.79 28.19
CA LYS A 209 18.28 3.31 27.00
C LYS A 209 17.25 4.33 26.54
N ILE A 210 17.02 4.41 25.24
CA ILE A 210 16.04 5.33 24.66
C ILE A 210 14.64 4.86 25.03
N ILE A 211 13.85 5.75 25.64
CA ILE A 211 12.53 5.38 26.16
C ILE A 211 11.60 4.94 25.02
N ALA A 212 11.58 5.65 23.90
CA ALA A 212 10.72 5.34 22.75
C ALA A 212 10.99 3.92 22.20
N VAL A 213 12.27 3.55 22.05
CA VAL A 213 12.69 2.22 21.58
C VAL A 213 12.23 1.15 22.56
N GLU A 214 12.50 1.31 23.86
CA GLU A 214 12.10 0.31 24.85
C GLU A 214 10.58 0.16 24.96
N GLN A 215 9.82 1.26 24.83
CA GLN A 215 8.36 1.20 24.82
C GLN A 215 7.83 0.49 23.56
N LEU A 216 8.39 0.76 22.38
CA LEU A 216 8.03 0.04 21.14
C LEU A 216 8.20 -1.48 21.30
N PHE A 217 9.37 -1.93 21.78
CA PHE A 217 9.61 -3.35 22.01
C PHE A 217 8.70 -3.93 23.11
N ASN A 218 8.33 -3.14 24.12
CA ASN A 218 7.33 -3.55 25.09
C ASN A 218 5.93 -3.72 24.46
N MET A 219 5.54 -2.83 23.54
CA MET A 219 4.27 -2.94 22.82
C MET A 219 4.23 -4.21 21.97
N TYR A 220 5.28 -4.51 21.19
CA TYR A 220 5.38 -5.77 20.44
C TYR A 220 5.20 -7.01 21.32
N ASN A 221 5.75 -6.99 22.53
CA ASN A 221 5.69 -8.12 23.44
C ASN A 221 4.32 -8.30 24.14
N ASN A 222 3.65 -7.19 24.49
CA ASN A 222 2.43 -7.25 25.29
C ASN A 222 1.13 -7.25 24.46
N LEU A 223 1.22 -6.95 23.17
CA LEU A 223 0.11 -6.96 22.21
C LEU A 223 0.17 -8.14 21.22
N GLY A 224 0.81 -9.25 21.62
CA GLY A 224 0.72 -10.52 20.90
C GLY A 224 1.53 -10.62 19.59
N LEU A 225 2.54 -9.75 19.40
CA LEU A 225 3.32 -9.66 18.14
C LEU A 225 4.68 -10.36 18.19
N ARG A 226 5.17 -10.82 19.35
CA ARG A 226 6.50 -11.42 19.43
C ARG A 226 6.63 -12.60 20.40
N HIS A 227 6.22 -12.39 21.66
CA HIS A 227 6.29 -13.43 22.67
C HIS A 227 5.01 -13.40 23.51
N ASN A 228 4.46 -14.59 23.81
CA ASN A 228 3.39 -14.73 24.81
C ASN A 228 3.98 -14.50 26.21
N ASN A 229 4.17 -13.23 26.58
CA ASN A 229 4.42 -12.83 27.95
C ASN A 229 3.18 -13.10 28.81
N SER A 230 3.36 -13.26 30.13
CA SER A 230 2.28 -13.55 31.08
C SER A 230 1.20 -12.46 31.19
N LYS A 231 1.43 -11.27 30.62
CA LYS A 231 0.43 -10.20 30.47
C LYS A 231 0.24 -9.92 28.98
N GLN A 232 -0.94 -10.24 28.47
CA GLN A 232 -1.35 -9.98 27.10
C GLN A 232 -2.54 -9.02 27.14
N TYR A 233 -2.30 -7.74 26.81
CA TYR A 233 -3.34 -6.72 26.90
C TYR A 233 -4.39 -6.87 25.79
N HIS A 234 -4.00 -7.46 24.66
CA HIS A 234 -4.89 -7.69 23.53
C HIS A 234 -6.07 -8.63 23.84
N LEU A 235 -5.99 -9.47 24.89
CA LEU A 235 -7.03 -10.43 25.23
C LEU A 235 -8.31 -9.80 25.80
N GLU A 236 -8.22 -8.57 26.29
CA GLU A 236 -9.33 -7.85 26.91
C GLU A 236 -9.88 -6.70 26.04
N MET A 237 -9.30 -6.49 24.85
CA MET A 237 -9.62 -5.39 23.94
C MET A 237 -10.69 -5.77 22.92
N THR A 238 -11.45 -4.79 22.44
CA THR A 238 -12.26 -4.96 21.23
C THR A 238 -11.38 -5.00 19.98
N GLU A 239 -11.94 -5.46 18.87
CA GLU A 239 -11.26 -5.46 17.56
C GLU A 239 -10.83 -4.04 17.15
N GLU A 240 -11.70 -3.04 17.31
CA GLU A 240 -11.40 -1.64 17.01
C GLU A 240 -10.27 -1.08 17.90
N GLU A 241 -10.28 -1.40 19.20
CA GLU A 241 -9.22 -0.98 20.12
C GLU A 241 -7.88 -1.62 19.78
N LEU A 242 -7.89 -2.92 19.42
CA LEU A 242 -6.69 -3.64 19.03
C LEU A 242 -6.12 -3.12 17.71
N GLU A 243 -6.97 -2.84 16.73
CA GLU A 243 -6.56 -2.23 15.46
C GLU A 243 -5.90 -0.86 15.69
N GLN A 244 -6.49 0.00 16.53
CA GLN A 244 -5.88 1.29 16.87
C GLN A 244 -4.50 1.14 17.51
N TRP A 245 -4.32 0.16 18.40
CA TRP A 245 -3.01 -0.15 18.97
C TRP A 245 -2.01 -0.64 17.93
N TYR A 246 -2.45 -1.44 16.96
CA TYR A 246 -1.59 -1.86 15.85
C TYR A 246 -1.18 -0.67 14.98
N ASP A 247 -2.08 0.26 14.71
CA ASP A 247 -1.78 1.49 13.96
C ASP A 247 -0.77 2.38 14.72
N ASP A 248 -0.90 2.50 16.04
CA ASP A 248 0.04 3.23 16.89
C ASP A 248 1.43 2.56 16.94
N ILE A 249 1.46 1.22 16.98
CA ILE A 249 2.70 0.45 16.89
C ILE A 249 3.35 0.65 15.52
N TYR A 250 2.58 0.57 14.45
CA TYR A 250 3.08 0.77 13.09
C TYR A 250 3.70 2.16 12.96
N ALA A 251 3.00 3.22 13.35
CA ALA A 251 3.53 4.58 13.35
C ALA A 251 4.82 4.72 14.19
N SER A 252 4.84 4.11 15.38
CA SER A 252 6.03 4.09 16.25
C SER A 252 7.20 3.33 15.61
N THR A 253 6.92 2.28 14.84
CA THR A 253 7.91 1.51 14.09
C THR A 253 8.55 2.36 13.01
N LEU A 254 7.74 3.04 12.20
CA LEU A 254 8.22 3.96 11.16
C LEU A 254 9.12 5.05 11.77
N PHE A 255 8.67 5.65 12.87
CA PHE A 255 9.44 6.67 13.58
C PHE A 255 10.81 6.17 14.04
N VAL A 256 10.90 4.96 14.60
CA VAL A 256 12.17 4.39 15.07
C VAL A 256 13.12 4.09 13.90
N ILE A 257 12.60 3.60 12.76
CA ILE A 257 13.45 3.36 11.57
C ILE A 257 13.99 4.68 11.01
N LEU A 258 13.14 5.71 10.86
CA LEU A 258 13.58 7.04 10.42
C LEU A 258 14.63 7.64 11.37
N SER A 259 14.42 7.47 12.68
CA SER A 259 15.37 7.95 13.69
C SER A 259 16.73 7.27 13.55
N LEU A 260 16.76 5.96 13.26
CA LEU A 260 18.01 5.25 13.03
C LEU A 260 18.78 5.80 11.84
N ASP A 261 18.08 6.09 10.74
CA ASP A 261 18.71 6.67 9.55
C ASP A 261 19.25 8.09 9.82
N GLU A 262 18.47 8.94 10.50
CA GLU A 262 18.92 10.27 10.91
C GLU A 262 20.16 10.20 11.82
N ALA A 263 20.22 9.24 12.74
CA ALA A 263 21.40 9.02 13.58
C ALA A 263 22.66 8.74 12.76
N ARG A 264 22.52 7.94 11.69
CA ARG A 264 23.62 7.63 10.75
C ARG A 264 24.02 8.86 9.96
N ILE A 265 23.08 9.70 9.54
CA ILE A 265 23.34 10.99 8.88
C ILE A 265 24.13 11.93 9.81
N LEU A 266 23.67 12.09 11.05
CA LEU A 266 24.33 12.93 12.06
C LEU A 266 25.74 12.43 12.39
N SER A 267 25.94 11.12 12.47
CA SER A 267 27.26 10.53 12.67
C SER A 267 28.21 10.84 11.49
N LYS A 268 27.73 10.68 10.24
CA LYS A 268 28.49 11.08 9.03
C LYS A 268 28.85 12.57 9.06
N LEU A 269 27.92 13.45 9.43
CA LEU A 269 28.19 14.89 9.56
C LEU A 269 29.27 15.19 10.61
N LYS A 270 29.22 14.53 11.78
CA LYS A 270 30.26 14.67 12.82
C LYS A 270 31.63 14.28 12.29
N THR A 271 31.74 13.20 11.51
CA THR A 271 33.01 12.78 10.91
C THR A 271 33.54 13.81 9.90
N LEU A 272 32.68 14.39 9.05
CA LEU A 272 33.06 15.44 8.10
C LEU A 272 33.55 16.72 8.77
N ARG A 273 33.00 17.08 9.94
CA ARG A 273 33.43 18.27 10.68
C ARG A 273 34.79 18.09 11.37
N ASN A 274 35.12 16.85 11.72
CA ASN A 274 36.29 16.51 12.52
C ASN A 274 37.46 15.95 11.71
N GLY A 275 37.28 15.71 10.40
CA GLY A 275 38.33 15.31 9.44
C GLY A 275 38.86 16.50 8.65
#